data_AF-C5J5Z6-F1
#
_entry.id   AF-C5J5Z6-F1
#
_cell.length_a   1.000
_cell.length_b   1.000
_cell.length_c   1.000
_cell.angle_alpha   90.00
_cell.angle_beta   90.00
_cell.angle_gamma   90.00
#
_symmetry.space_group_name_H-M   'P 1'
#
loop_
_entity.id
_entity.type
_entity.pdbx_description
1 polymer ?
#
loop_
_entity_poly.entity_id
_entity_poly.type
_entity_poly.pdbx_seq_one_letter_code
_entity_poly.pdbx_strand_id
1 'polypeptide(L)'
;MIVLFQKVVTNPFYRDKVESLGLSPAVSISLSVIFFILSIVAISFHNYTRRKIKEFKAEQLKQYNLDNPRNKETKYEKTGLFLPSWERAKYNAHIFLALVFFAGGLVFATNTTLSTL
;
A
#
# COMPACT_ATOMS: atom_id res chain seq x y z
N MET A 1 -44.05 23.30 -29.73
CA MET A 1 -43.40 22.81 -28.50
C MET A 1 -42.67 21.52 -28.84
N ILE A 2 -41.36 21.57 -29.07
CA ILE A 2 -40.55 20.40 -29.49
C ILE A 2 -40.12 19.67 -28.22
N VAL A 3 -40.58 18.44 -28.04
CA VAL A 3 -40.12 17.55 -26.96
C VAL A 3 -38.87 16.82 -27.47
N LEU A 4 -37.70 17.25 -26.98
CA LEU A 4 -36.44 16.54 -27.18
C LEU A 4 -36.41 15.31 -26.27
N PHE A 5 -36.63 14.13 -26.84
CA PHE A 5 -36.34 12.87 -26.15
C PHE A 5 -34.82 12.69 -26.08
N GLN A 6 -34.23 13.06 -24.94
CA GLN A 6 -32.85 12.73 -24.63
C GLN A 6 -32.79 11.23 -24.31
N LYS A 7 -32.47 10.42 -25.32
CA LYS A 7 -32.29 8.98 -25.16
C LYS A 7 -31.04 8.74 -24.32
N VAL A 8 -31.21 8.53 -23.01
CA VAL A 8 -30.13 8.13 -22.11
C VAL A 8 -29.69 6.73 -22.56
N VAL A 9 -28.53 6.65 -23.21
CA VAL A 9 -27.90 5.38 -23.58
C VAL A 9 -27.36 4.77 -22.29
N THR A 10 -28.18 3.96 -21.62
CA THR A 10 -27.72 3.14 -20.49
C THR A 10 -26.93 1.96 -21.08
N ASN A 11 -25.61 1.97 -20.89
CA ASN A 11 -24.78 0.86 -21.31
C ASN A 11 -25.08 -0.35 -20.38
N PRO A 12 -25.51 -1.52 -20.91
CA PRO A 12 -25.91 -2.66 -20.08
C PRO A 12 -24.76 -3.24 -19.23
N PHE A 13 -23.52 -2.89 -19.56
CA PHE A 13 -22.31 -3.30 -18.83
C PHE A 13 -21.90 -2.33 -17.73
N TYR A 14 -22.50 -1.14 -17.64
CA TYR A 14 -22.27 -0.19 -16.55
C TYR A 14 -23.57 -0.02 -15.77
N ARG A 15 -23.68 -0.75 -14.65
CA ARG A 15 -24.70 -0.43 -13.66
C ARG A 15 -24.14 0.72 -12.81
N ASP A 16 -24.63 1.93 -13.05
CA ASP A 16 -24.37 3.12 -12.21
C ASP A 16 -25.04 3.01 -10.83
N LYS A 17 -24.87 1.89 -10.13
CA LYS A 17 -25.40 1.68 -8.78
C LYS A 17 -24.24 1.63 -7.82
N VAL A 18 -23.97 2.77 -7.21
CA VAL A 18 -23.19 2.82 -5.98
C VAL A 18 -24.03 2.09 -4.92
N GLU A 19 -23.64 0.86 -4.59
CA GLU A 19 -24.30 0.11 -3.53
C GLU A 19 -23.87 0.66 -2.18
N SER A 20 -24.84 1.01 -1.34
CA SER A 20 -24.59 1.37 0.05
C SER A 20 -24.28 0.11 0.85
N LEU A 21 -23.29 0.16 1.73
CA LEU A 21 -22.90 -0.98 2.58
C LEU A 21 -23.99 -1.44 3.57
N GLY A 22 -25.08 -0.68 3.72
CA GLY A 22 -26.18 -1.02 4.63
C GLY A 22 -25.81 -0.98 6.12
N LEU A 23 -24.62 -0.44 6.45
CA LEU A 23 -24.11 -0.34 7.82
C LEU A 23 -24.73 0.86 8.54
N SER A 24 -24.92 0.72 9.85
CA SER A 24 -25.30 1.86 10.72
C SER A 24 -24.22 2.95 10.65
N PRO A 25 -24.59 4.25 10.60
CA PRO A 25 -23.62 5.35 10.53
C PRO A 25 -22.55 5.30 11.63
N ALA A 26 -22.94 4.92 12.85
CA ALA A 26 -22.02 4.81 13.97
C ALA A 26 -20.91 3.77 13.71
N VAL A 27 -21.28 2.61 13.15
CA VAL A 27 -20.34 1.52 12.83
C VAL A 27 -19.40 1.94 11.70
N SER A 28 -19.93 2.60 10.66
CA SER A 28 -19.13 3.06 9.52
C SER A 28 -18.08 4.10 9.94
N ILE A 29 -18.47 5.04 10.80
CA ILE A 29 -17.57 6.06 11.35
C ILE A 29 -16.49 5.39 12.21
N SER A 30 -16.86 4.47 13.10
CA SER A 30 -15.89 3.76 13.94
C SER A 30 -14.87 2.98 13.10
N LEU A 31 -15.31 2.26 12.07
CA LEU A 31 -14.42 1.52 11.17
C LEU A 31 -13.48 2.47 10.42
N SER A 32 -14.01 3.56 9.86
CA SER A 32 -13.19 4.56 9.15
C SER A 32 -12.06 5.13 10.03
N VAL A 33 -12.38 5.49 11.28
CA VAL A 33 -11.39 5.98 12.25
C VAL A 33 -10.32 4.92 12.54
N ILE A 34 -10.72 3.67 12.78
CA ILE A 34 -9.78 2.57 13.04
C ILE A 34 -8.83 2.38 11.86
N PHE A 35 -9.35 2.37 10.63
CA PHE A 35 -8.56 2.22 9.41
C PHE A 35 -7.55 3.37 9.22
N PHE A 36 -7.94 4.62 9.50
CA PHE A 36 -6.99 5.73 9.45
C PHE A 36 -5.90 5.65 10.51
N ILE A 37 -6.24 5.22 11.73
CA ILE A 37 -5.24 4.97 12.79
C ILE A 37 -4.25 3.89 12.34
N LEU A 38 -4.74 2.77 11.79
CA LEU A 38 -3.88 1.71 11.26
C LEU A 38 -2.98 2.20 10.12
N SER A 39 -3.48 3.06 9.24
CA SER A 39 -2.68 3.70 8.18
C SER A 39 -1.53 4.53 8.77
N ILE A 40 -1.80 5.37 9.77
CA ILE A 40 -0.78 6.20 10.43
C ILE A 40 0.26 5.32 11.12
N VAL A 41 -0.20 4.31 11.86
CA VAL A 41 0.67 3.33 12.53
C VAL A 41 1.57 2.64 11.51
N ALA A 42 1.03 2.17 10.38
CA ALA A 42 1.81 1.54 9.32
C ALA A 42 2.91 2.48 8.76
N ILE A 43 2.59 3.75 8.49
CA ILE A 43 3.59 4.73 8.01
C ILE A 43 4.68 4.98 9.06
N SER A 44 4.34 4.98 10.35
CA SER A 44 5.33 5.23 11.42
C SER A 44 6.48 4.20 11.43
N PHE A 45 6.25 2.98 10.94
CA PHE A 45 7.29 1.95 10.80
C PHE A 45 8.32 2.25 9.69
N HIS A 46 8.14 3.29 8.87
CA HIS A 46 9.06 3.60 7.77
C HIS A 46 10.51 3.79 8.22
N ASN A 47 10.73 4.49 9.33
CA ASN A 47 12.08 4.69 9.86
C ASN A 47 12.70 3.39 10.35
N TYR A 48 11.89 2.50 10.94
CA TYR A 48 12.32 1.19 11.40
C TYR A 48 12.74 0.29 10.24
N THR A 49 11.93 0.19 9.18
CA THR A 49 12.23 -0.65 8.01
C THR A 49 13.47 -0.17 7.27
N ARG A 50 13.67 1.15 7.16
CA ARG A 50 14.89 1.75 6.58
C ARG A 50 16.15 1.38 7.34
N ARG A 51 16.09 1.28 8.68
CA ARG A 51 17.22 0.81 9.50
C ARG A 51 17.52 -0.66 9.21
N LYS A 52 16.49 -1.50 9.15
CA LYS A 52 16.65 -2.94 8.87
C LYS A 52 17.24 -3.22 7.48
N ILE A 53 16.87 -2.45 6.45
CA ILE A 53 17.51 -2.55 5.13
C ILE A 53 19.02 -2.28 5.23
N LYS A 54 19.43 -1.25 5.99
CA LYS A 54 20.85 -0.90 6.14
C LYS A 54 21.61 -2.00 6.86
N GLU A 55 21.04 -2.54 7.93
CA GLU A 55 21.60 -3.67 8.69
C GLU A 55 21.79 -4.89 7.78
N PHE A 56 20.75 -5.27 7.02
CA PHE A 56 20.82 -6.39 6.09
C PHE A 56 21.91 -6.22 5.02
N LYS A 57 22.01 -5.02 4.42
CA LYS A 57 23.08 -4.72 3.45
C LYS A 57 24.47 -4.78 4.08
N ALA A 58 24.62 -4.31 5.33
CA ALA A 58 25.88 -4.38 6.05
C ALA A 58 26.30 -5.81 6.35
N GLU A 59 25.36 -6.68 6.72
CA GLU A 59 25.62 -8.11 6.93
C GLU A 59 26.03 -8.81 5.64
N GLN A 60 25.32 -8.57 4.53
CA GLN A 60 25.71 -9.08 3.22
C GLN A 60 27.11 -8.62 2.80
N LEU A 61 27.43 -7.34 3.03
CA LEU A 61 28.76 -6.81 2.71
C LEU A 61 29.86 -7.43 3.59
N LYS A 62 29.57 -7.63 4.88
CA LYS A 62 30.48 -8.30 5.81
C LYS A 62 30.80 -9.71 5.33
N GLN A 63 29.78 -10.47 4.91
CA GLN A 63 29.98 -11.81 4.37
C GLN A 63 30.81 -11.78 3.07
N TYR A 64 30.47 -10.89 2.14
CA TYR A 64 31.22 -10.72 0.90
C TYR A 64 32.70 -10.42 1.13
N ASN A 65 33.03 -9.59 2.13
CA ASN A 65 34.40 -9.23 2.47
C ASN A 65 35.19 -10.40 3.10
N LEU A 66 34.52 -11.32 3.79
CA LEU A 66 35.13 -12.56 4.29
C LEU A 66 35.45 -13.50 3.13
N ASP A 67 34.52 -13.62 2.18
CA ASP A 67 34.66 -14.49 1.00
C ASP A 67 35.67 -13.91 -0.02
N ASN A 68 35.89 -12.59 -0.02
CA ASN A 68 36.77 -11.87 -0.93
C ASN A 68 37.80 -11.00 -0.17
N PRO A 69 38.79 -11.61 0.51
CA PRO A 69 39.69 -10.89 1.41
C PRO A 69 40.61 -9.87 0.72
N ARG A 70 40.71 -9.88 -0.61
CA ARG A 70 41.45 -8.88 -1.40
C ARG A 70 40.72 -7.54 -1.55
N ASN A 71 39.42 -7.49 -1.32
CA ASN A 71 38.55 -6.34 -1.66
C ASN A 71 37.76 -5.81 -0.45
N LYS A 72 38.41 -5.70 0.72
CA LYS A 72 37.77 -5.39 2.02
C LYS A 72 37.13 -4.01 2.14
N GLU A 73 37.51 -3.05 1.29
CA GLU A 73 36.97 -1.66 1.33
C GLU A 73 35.93 -1.40 0.21
N THR A 74 35.39 -2.46 -0.38
CA THR A 74 34.42 -2.29 -1.47
C THR A 74 33.08 -1.81 -0.92
N LYS A 75 32.50 -0.79 -1.55
CA LYS A 75 31.14 -0.33 -1.24
C LYS A 75 30.10 -1.34 -1.75
N TYR A 76 28.97 -1.48 -1.04
CA TYR A 76 27.89 -2.41 -1.41
C TYR A 76 27.42 -2.24 -2.86
N GLU A 77 27.38 -1.01 -3.37
CA GLU A 77 26.95 -0.73 -4.75
C GLU A 77 27.92 -1.28 -5.81
N LYS A 78 29.18 -1.56 -5.43
CA LYS A 78 30.23 -2.07 -6.31
C LYS A 78 30.45 -3.57 -6.22
N THR A 79 29.81 -4.26 -5.27
CA THR A 79 29.97 -5.71 -5.09
C THR A 79 29.01 -6.55 -5.94
N GLY A 80 28.07 -5.91 -6.66
CA GLY A 80 27.00 -6.61 -7.39
C GLY A 80 25.97 -7.28 -6.47
N LEU A 81 26.06 -7.07 -5.16
CA LEU A 81 25.07 -7.56 -4.20
C LEU A 81 23.74 -6.84 -4.42
N PHE A 82 22.65 -7.59 -4.30
CA PHE A 82 21.30 -7.06 -4.40
C PHE A 82 20.47 -7.47 -3.19
N LEU A 83 19.50 -6.62 -2.87
CA LEU A 83 18.49 -6.94 -1.88
C LEU A 83 17.50 -7.94 -2.50
N PRO A 84 17.34 -9.17 -1.97
CA PRO A 84 16.43 -10.15 -2.53
C PRO A 84 15.00 -9.63 -2.63
N SER A 85 14.23 -10.10 -3.62
CA SER A 85 12.87 -9.61 -3.87
C SER A 85 11.94 -9.76 -2.66
N TRP A 86 12.07 -10.84 -1.90
CA TRP A 86 11.30 -11.06 -0.68
C TRP A 86 11.61 -10.03 0.42
N GLU A 87 12.89 -9.68 0.63
CA GLU A 87 13.26 -8.64 1.60
C GLU A 87 12.78 -7.26 1.13
N ARG A 88 12.82 -6.97 -0.18
CA ARG A 88 12.20 -5.75 -0.71
C ARG A 88 10.70 -5.70 -0.43
N ALA A 89 9.97 -6.80 -0.62
CA ALA A 89 8.55 -6.85 -0.32
C ALA A 89 8.27 -6.62 1.17
N LYS A 90 8.99 -7.32 2.05
CA LYS A 90 8.90 -7.18 3.51
C LYS A 90 9.16 -5.75 3.98
N TYR A 91 10.22 -5.10 3.48
CA TYR A 91 10.57 -3.75 3.91
C TYR A 91 9.75 -2.63 3.25
N ASN A 92 8.97 -2.92 2.22
CA ASN A 92 8.00 -1.98 1.64
C ASN A 92 6.55 -2.26 2.06
N ALA A 93 6.31 -3.37 2.77
CA ALA A 93 4.98 -3.79 3.20
C ALA A 93 4.25 -2.73 4.02
N HIS A 94 4.98 -1.94 4.82
CA HIS A 94 4.38 -0.88 5.64
C HIS A 94 3.77 0.24 4.79
N ILE A 95 4.36 0.59 3.64
CA ILE A 95 3.79 1.58 2.70
C ILE A 95 2.55 1.00 2.03
N PHE A 96 2.63 -0.26 1.59
CA PHE A 96 1.52 -0.94 0.96
C PHE A 96 0.32 -1.06 1.91
N LEU A 97 0.55 -1.50 3.15
CA LEU A 97 -0.47 -1.58 4.19
C LEU A 97 -1.07 -0.22 4.51
N ALA A 98 -0.24 0.83 4.59
CA ALA A 98 -0.73 2.19 4.80
C ALA A 98 -1.70 2.61 3.68
N LEU A 99 -1.35 2.37 2.42
CA LEU A 99 -2.21 2.69 1.29
C LEU A 99 -3.53 1.92 1.33
N VAL A 100 -3.47 0.62 1.61
CA VAL A 100 -4.66 -0.24 1.73
C VAL A 100 -5.57 0.22 2.87
N PHE A 101 -4.99 0.52 4.05
CA PHE A 101 -5.78 0.99 5.18
C PHE A 101 -6.37 2.38 4.93
N PHE A 102 -5.63 3.27 4.27
CA PHE A 102 -6.15 4.57 3.89
C PHE A 102 -7.33 4.46 2.92
N ALA A 103 -7.18 3.65 1.86
CA ALA A 103 -8.26 3.41 0.91
C ALA A 103 -9.48 2.75 1.58
N GLY A 104 -9.27 1.77 2.46
CA GLY A 104 -10.34 1.17 3.25
C GLY A 104 -11.06 2.19 4.15
N GLY A 105 -10.30 3.08 4.81
CA GLY A 105 -10.85 4.16 5.61
C GLY A 105 -11.75 5.11 4.81
N LEU A 106 -11.39 5.38 3.55
CA LEU A 106 -12.21 6.18 2.63
C LEU A 106 -13.51 5.47 2.26
N VAL A 107 -13.47 4.17 1.94
CA VAL A 107 -14.67 3.37 1.62
C VAL A 107 -15.68 3.41 2.75
N PHE A 108 -15.23 3.25 4.01
CA PHE A 108 -16.10 3.34 5.17
C PHE A 108 -16.53 4.79 5.50
N ALA A 109 -15.71 5.80 5.17
CA ALA A 109 -16.08 7.20 5.37
C ALA A 109 -17.19 7.62 4.41
N THR A 110 -17.15 7.16 3.16
CA THR A 110 -18.15 7.51 2.16
C THR A 110 -19.40 6.64 2.25
N ASN A 111 -19.34 5.52 2.98
CA ASN A 111 -20.41 4.51 3.08
C ASN A 111 -20.87 3.99 1.70
N THR A 112 -19.96 4.09 0.72
CA THR A 112 -20.18 3.73 -0.67
C THR A 112 -19.06 2.80 -1.11
N THR A 113 -19.41 1.69 -1.75
CA THR A 113 -18.43 0.87 -2.45
C THR A 113 -18.34 1.34 -3.89
N LEU A 114 -17.11 1.55 -4.38
CA LEU A 114 -16.85 1.64 -5.80
C LEU A 114 -17.09 0.25 -6.41
N SER A 115 -18.32 -0.02 -6.80
CA SER A 115 -18.65 -1.17 -7.65
C SER A 115 -18.26 -0.82 -9.08
N THR A 116 -17.00 -1.05 -9.43
CA THR A 116 -16.59 -1.09 -10.83
C THR A 116 -16.52 -2.54 -11.26
N LEU A 117 -17.69 -3.17 -11.48
CA LEU A 117 -17.97 -4.34 -12.32
C LEU A 117 -19.49 -4.50 -12.47
#